data_AF-A0A7K4H7S0-F1
#
_entry.id   AF-A0A7K4H7S0-F1
#
_cell.length_a   1.000
_cell.length_b   1.000
_cell.length_c   1.000
_cell.angle_alpha   90.00
_cell.angle_beta   90.00
_cell.angle_gamma   90.00
#
_symmetry.space_group_name_H-M   'P 1'
#
loop_
_entity.id
_entity.type
_entity.pdbx_description
1 polymer ?
#
loop_
_entity_poly.entity_id
_entity_poly.type
_entity_poly.pdbx_seq_one_letter_code
_entity_poly.pdbx_strand_id
1 'polypeptide(L)'
;MNELNDIGHYEISKFPKERIPTLDFLALGDNKHYVKGLIEFDVTEGRNKILEHEKNTGEKISFTAWLLKCIGQAASEFKDVHSMMMGKDKIIKFDDV
;
A
#
# COMPACT_ATOMS: atom_id res chain seq x y z
N MET A 1 -21.43 33.24 -9.87
CA MET A 1 -20.01 33.22 -10.28
C MET A 1 -19.40 34.61 -10.04
N ASN A 2 -19.24 35.04 -8.79
CA ASN A 2 -18.70 36.38 -8.47
C ASN A 2 -17.80 36.39 -7.20
N GLU A 3 -17.20 35.25 -6.82
CA GLU A 3 -16.39 35.13 -5.59
C GLU A 3 -14.89 34.87 -5.83
N LEU A 4 -14.42 34.89 -7.09
CA LEU A 4 -13.02 34.54 -7.41
C LEU A 4 -12.07 35.73 -7.58
N ASN A 5 -12.55 36.97 -7.37
CA ASN A 5 -11.75 38.17 -7.65
C ASN A 5 -10.72 38.52 -6.56
N ASP A 6 -10.73 37.83 -5.41
CA ASP A 6 -9.93 38.22 -4.22
C ASP A 6 -8.66 37.38 -3.99
N ILE A 7 -8.36 36.42 -4.86
CA ILE A 7 -7.21 35.50 -4.71
C ILE A 7 -6.01 35.79 -5.63
N GLY A 8 -6.07 36.88 -6.41
CA GLY A 8 -5.02 37.27 -7.34
C GLY A 8 -5.00 36.47 -8.65
N HIS A 9 -3.87 36.52 -9.37
CA HIS A 9 -3.71 35.86 -10.67
C HIS A 9 -3.40 34.36 -10.54
N TYR A 10 -4.11 33.52 -11.29
CA TYR A 10 -3.90 32.07 -11.32
C TYR A 10 -4.08 31.49 -12.73
N GLU A 11 -3.53 30.29 -12.95
CA GLU A 11 -3.72 29.49 -14.15
C GLU A 11 -4.43 28.18 -13.80
N ILE A 12 -5.39 27.78 -14.65
CA ILE A 12 -6.09 26.51 -14.53
C ILE A 12 -5.55 25.56 -15.61
N SER A 13 -5.10 24.38 -15.19
CA SER A 13 -4.74 23.29 -16.09
C SER A 13 -5.56 22.03 -15.80
N LYS A 14 -5.67 21.16 -16.81
CA LYS A 14 -6.31 19.85 -16.66
C LYS A 14 -5.28 18.82 -16.21
N PHE A 15 -5.72 17.84 -15.42
CA PHE A 15 -4.88 16.67 -15.14
C PHE A 15 -4.63 15.86 -16.42
N PRO A 16 -3.47 15.20 -16.54
CA PRO A 16 -3.24 14.16 -17.53
C PRO A 16 -4.33 13.07 -17.44
N LYS A 17 -4.74 12.50 -18.57
CA LYS A 17 -5.84 11.53 -18.62
C LYS A 17 -5.54 10.28 -17.77
N GLU A 18 -4.27 9.92 -17.67
CA GLU A 18 -3.75 8.79 -16.89
C GLU A 18 -3.97 8.97 -15.38
N ARG A 19 -4.18 10.20 -14.91
CA ARG A 19 -4.43 10.50 -13.50
C ARG A 19 -5.89 10.32 -13.10
N ILE A 20 -6.82 10.41 -14.06
CA ILE A 20 -8.26 10.32 -13.80
C ILE A 20 -8.63 8.98 -13.11
N PRO A 21 -8.17 7.81 -13.58
CA PRO A 21 -8.48 6.54 -12.92
C PRO A 21 -8.00 6.46 -11.47
N THR A 22 -6.84 7.05 -11.15
CA THR A 22 -6.33 7.11 -9.77
C THR A 22 -7.23 7.95 -8.88
N LEU A 23 -7.71 9.10 -9.38
CA LEU A 23 -8.63 9.96 -8.64
C LEU A 23 -9.95 9.24 -8.36
N ASP A 24 -10.49 8.54 -9.36
CA ASP A 24 -11.73 7.77 -9.22
C ASP A 24 -11.57 6.64 -8.20
N PHE A 25 -10.45 5.91 -8.25
CA PHE A 25 -10.16 4.83 -7.30
C PHE A 25 -10.03 5.34 -5.86
N LEU A 26 -9.34 6.48 -5.67
CA LEU A 26 -9.19 7.10 -4.35
C LEU A 26 -10.54 7.58 -3.81
N ALA A 27 -11.37 8.21 -4.64
CA ALA A 27 -12.71 8.64 -4.25
C ALA A 27 -13.60 7.46 -3.82
N LEU A 28 -13.49 6.30 -4.49
CA LEU A 28 -14.17 5.07 -4.06
C LEU A 28 -13.59 4.51 -2.76
N GLY A 29 -12.27 4.56 -2.60
CA GLY A 29 -11.57 4.12 -1.38
C GLY A 29 -11.95 4.92 -0.15
N ASP A 30 -12.14 6.23 -0.26
CA ASP A 30 -12.51 7.12 0.84
C ASP A 30 -13.89 6.78 1.45
N ASN A 31 -14.76 6.11 0.69
CA ASN A 31 -16.06 5.65 1.18
C ASN A 31 -15.97 4.37 2.04
N LYS A 32 -14.78 3.79 2.23
CA LYS A 32 -14.58 2.59 3.05
C LYS A 32 -14.27 2.96 4.50
N HIS A 33 -14.75 2.12 5.41
CA HIS A 33 -14.54 2.29 6.85
C HIS A 33 -13.18 1.72 7.29
N TYR A 34 -12.08 2.36 6.86
CA TYR A 34 -10.74 1.94 7.26
C TYR A 34 -10.44 2.30 8.72
N VAL A 35 -9.98 1.31 9.48
CA VAL A 35 -9.34 1.53 10.79
C VAL A 35 -7.83 1.63 10.55
N LYS A 36 -7.21 2.73 11.00
CA LYS A 36 -5.77 2.97 10.84
C LYS A 36 -5.04 2.52 12.08
N GLY A 37 -4.11 1.58 11.94
CA GLY A 37 -3.19 1.15 12.99
C GLY A 37 -1.77 1.59 12.67
N LEU A 38 -1.05 2.08 13.69
CA LEU A 38 0.38 2.31 13.63
C LEU A 38 1.06 1.31 14.58
N ILE A 39 2.07 0.61 14.07
CA ILE A 39 2.80 -0.43 14.79
C ILE A 39 4.29 -0.28 14.52
N GLU A 40 5.10 -0.69 15.50
CA GLU A 40 6.56 -0.67 15.42
C GLU A 40 7.08 -2.11 15.42
N PHE A 41 8.11 -2.37 14.61
CA PHE A 41 8.77 -3.66 14.53
C PHE A 41 10.28 -3.48 14.70
N ASP A 42 10.88 -4.29 15.58
CA ASP A 42 12.32 -4.44 15.59
C ASP A 42 12.75 -5.32 14.41
N VAL A 43 13.53 -4.74 13.50
CA VAL A 43 14.02 -5.39 12.28
C VAL A 43 15.54 -5.62 12.32
N THR A 44 16.17 -5.43 13.47
CA THR A 44 17.64 -5.46 13.62
C THR A 44 18.24 -6.76 13.10
N GLU A 45 17.68 -7.90 13.51
CA GLU A 45 18.16 -9.21 13.07
C GLU A 45 17.98 -9.41 11.55
N GLY A 46 16.82 -9.02 11.02
CA GLY A 46 16.53 -9.12 9.58
C GLY A 46 17.52 -8.31 8.74
N ARG A 47 17.81 -7.07 9.16
CA ARG A 47 18.80 -6.21 8.50
C ARG A 47 20.22 -6.78 8.58
N ASN A 48 20.60 -7.34 9.73
CA ASN A 48 21.90 -7.97 9.88
C ASN A 48 22.07 -9.16 8.93
N LYS A 49 21.04 -10.02 8.80
CA LYS A 49 21.06 -11.15 7.87
C LYS A 49 21.17 -10.70 6.41
N ILE A 50 20.48 -9.64 6.01
CA ILE A 50 20.60 -9.07 4.66
C ILE A 50 22.04 -8.60 4.39
N LEU A 51 22.64 -7.87 5.34
CA LEU A 51 24.02 -7.39 5.22
C LEU A 51 25.04 -8.51 5.19
N GLU A 52 24.82 -9.55 6.00
CA GLU A 52 25.68 -10.74 6.01
C GLU A 52 25.59 -11.52 4.69
N HIS A 53 24.39 -11.67 4.13
CA HIS A 53 24.21 -12.27 2.80
C HIS A 53 24.99 -11.51 1.72
N GLU A 54 24.88 -10.18 1.70
CA GLU A 54 25.63 -9.35 0.76
C GLU A 54 27.15 -9.50 0.95
N LYS A 55 27.63 -9.53 2.19
CA LYS A 55 29.07 -9.74 2.48
C LYS A 55 29.57 -11.11 2.03
N ASN A 56 28.77 -12.15 2.22
CA ASN A 56 29.18 -13.53 1.96
C ASN A 56 29.04 -13.92 0.48
N THR A 57 28.09 -13.33 -0.25
CA THR A 57 27.75 -13.74 -1.63
C THR A 57 28.01 -12.66 -2.67
N GLY A 58 28.14 -11.39 -2.28
CA GLY A 58 28.15 -10.24 -3.17
C GLY A 58 26.78 -9.86 -3.73
N GLU A 59 25.73 -10.62 -3.43
CA GLU A 59 24.36 -10.36 -3.89
C GLU A 59 23.64 -9.38 -2.96
N LYS A 60 22.99 -8.36 -3.55
CA LYS A 60 22.21 -7.37 -2.79
C LYS A 60 20.75 -7.78 -2.69
N ILE A 61 20.27 -7.98 -1.47
CA ILE A 61 18.85 -8.16 -1.19
C ILE A 61 18.25 -6.81 -0.79
N SER A 62 17.16 -6.41 -1.46
CA SER A 62 16.40 -5.21 -1.08
C SER A 62 15.69 -5.44 0.25
N PHE A 63 15.85 -4.51 1.19
CA PHE A 63 15.10 -4.52 2.44
C PHE A 63 13.58 -4.56 2.21
N THR A 64 13.07 -3.83 1.21
CA THR A 64 11.65 -3.86 0.84
C THR A 64 11.24 -5.23 0.32
N ALA A 65 12.08 -5.91 -0.46
CA ALA A 65 11.77 -7.26 -0.95
C ALA A 65 11.73 -8.27 0.20
N TRP A 66 12.65 -8.17 1.17
CA TRP A 66 12.61 -8.97 2.39
C TRP A 66 11.34 -8.69 3.22
N LEU A 67 10.97 -7.41 3.39
CA LEU A 67 9.75 -7.03 4.10
C LEU A 67 8.49 -7.58 3.40
N LEU A 68 8.41 -7.49 2.07
CA LEU A 68 7.32 -8.08 1.29
C LEU A 68 7.26 -9.60 1.46
N LYS A 69 8.39 -10.29 1.56
CA LYS A 69 8.41 -11.73 1.85
C LYS A 69 7.83 -12.02 3.24
N CYS A 70 8.16 -11.23 4.26
CA CYS A 70 7.56 -11.35 5.59
C CYS A 70 6.04 -11.12 5.56
N ILE A 71 5.58 -10.09 4.85
CA ILE A 71 4.15 -9.79 4.70
C ILE A 71 3.43 -10.92 3.96
N GLY A 72 3.99 -11.43 2.86
CA GLY A 72 3.41 -12.54 2.11
C GLY A 72 3.34 -13.82 2.95
N GLN A 73 4.38 -14.12 3.74
CA GLN A 73 4.35 -15.25 4.67
C GLN A 73 3.21 -15.10 5.68
N ALA A 74 3.10 -13.94 6.35
CA ALA A 74 2.03 -13.67 7.29
C ALA A 74 0.63 -13.75 6.64
N ALA A 75 0.46 -13.25 5.42
CA ALA A 75 -0.80 -13.33 4.69
C ALA A 75 -1.19 -14.78 4.37
N SER A 76 -0.22 -15.62 3.97
CA SER A 76 -0.46 -17.04 3.70
C SER A 76 -0.86 -17.84 4.94
N GLU A 77 -0.31 -17.48 6.11
CA GLU A 77 -0.64 -18.09 7.40
C GLU A 77 -1.99 -17.60 7.94
N PHE A 78 -2.34 -16.33 7.67
CA PHE A 78 -3.54 -15.66 8.17
C PHE A 78 -4.39 -15.09 7.03
N LYS A 79 -5.03 -15.97 6.25
CA LYS A 79 -5.76 -15.62 5.00
C LYS A 79 -6.83 -14.53 5.13
N ASP A 80 -7.33 -14.28 6.33
CA ASP A 80 -8.33 -13.22 6.58
C ASP A 80 -7.81 -11.83 6.22
N VAL A 81 -6.50 -11.59 6.33
CA VAL A 81 -5.88 -10.28 6.06
C VAL A 81 -5.89 -9.90 4.58
N HIS A 82 -6.02 -10.87 3.68
CA HIS A 82 -6.09 -10.66 2.23
C HIS A 82 -7.40 -11.17 1.61
N SER A 83 -8.44 -11.27 2.44
CA SER A 83 -9.78 -11.68 2.02
C SER A 83 -10.56 -10.53 1.39
N MET A 84 -11.61 -10.86 0.63
CA MET A 84 -12.50 -9.88 -0.01
C MET A 84 -13.96 -10.14 0.37
N MET A 85 -14.73 -9.07 0.61
CA MET A 85 -16.18 -9.18 0.78
C MET A 85 -16.88 -9.53 -0.54
N MET A 86 -17.75 -10.53 -0.51
CA MET A 86 -18.65 -10.86 -1.61
C MET A 86 -20.09 -10.53 -1.21
N GLY A 87 -20.63 -9.46 -1.79
CA GLY A 87 -21.95 -8.97 -1.42
C GLY A 87 -21.97 -8.39 0.00
N LYS A 88 -23.01 -8.72 0.79
CA LYS A 88 -23.24 -8.13 2.11
C LYS A 88 -22.91 -9.07 3.28
N ASP A 89 -22.78 -10.37 3.04
CA ASP A 89 -22.78 -11.41 4.08
C ASP A 89 -21.74 -12.51 3.86
N LYS A 90 -20.88 -12.41 2.83
CA LYS A 90 -19.87 -13.42 2.51
C LYS A 90 -18.48 -12.83 2.41
N ILE A 91 -17.48 -13.66 2.70
CA ILE A 91 -16.06 -13.36 2.58
C ILE A 91 -15.43 -14.44 1.70
N ILE A 92 -14.67 -14.02 0.69
CA ILE A 92 -13.83 -14.87 -0.14
C ILE A 92 -12.43 -14.85 0.46
N LYS A 93 -11.87 -16.04 0.72
CA LYS A 93 -10.46 -16.22 1.10
C LYS A 93 -9.74 -16.86 -0.09
N PHE A 94 -8.55 -16.35 -0.39
CA PHE A 94 -7.74 -16.84 -1.50
C PHE A 94 -6.65 -17.77 -0.97
N ASP A 95 -6.27 -18.77 -1.74
CA ASP A 95 -5.17 -19.67 -1.39
C ASP A 95 -3.80 -19.11 -1.81
N ASP A 96 -3.80 -18.33 -2.90
CA ASP A 96 -2.59 -17.76 -3.47
C ASP A 96 -2.20 -16.44 -2.79
N VAL A 97 -0.89 -16.28 -2.57
CA VAL A 97 -0.22 -15.08 -2.04
C VAL A 97 1.08 -14.83 -2.79
#